data_AF-A0AAW4ECB6-F1
#
_entry.id   AF-A0AAW4ECB6-F1
#
_cell.length_a   1.000
_cell.length_b   1.000
_cell.length_c   1.000
_cell.angle_alpha   90.00
_cell.angle_beta   90.00
_cell.angle_gamma   90.00
#
_symmetry.space_group_name_H-M   'P 1'
#
loop_
_entity.id
_entity.type
_entity.pdbx_description
1 polymer ?
#
loop_
_entity_poly.entity_id
_entity_poly.type
_entity_poly.pdbx_seq_one_letter_code
_entity_poly.pdbx_strand_id
1 'polypeptide(L)'
;MRVSSLRNFIICLFLYLLIGIDKQPYYEEGDMPWVPIFFIKHTISSKLIFEIPVSPADILRDTSLTQAKYNELYNYCQVRYRTELSECRKEIKKKLLANGFYIPD
;
A
#
# COMPACT_ATOMS: atom_id res chain seq x y z
N MET A 1 0.74 23.67 -35.28
CA MET A 1 1.70 22.68 -34.70
C MET A 1 1.98 22.82 -33.18
N ARG A 2 1.33 23.70 -32.39
CA ARG A 2 1.62 23.84 -30.95
C ARG A 2 0.74 23.01 -29.99
N VAL A 3 -0.48 22.66 -30.40
CA VAL A 3 -1.45 21.93 -29.55
C VAL A 3 -0.99 20.49 -29.25
N SER A 4 -0.30 19.85 -30.20
CA SER A 4 0.19 18.47 -30.02
C SER A 4 1.32 18.37 -28.97
N SER A 5 2.10 19.44 -28.79
CA SER A 5 3.18 19.47 -27.79
C SER A 5 2.64 19.62 -26.37
N LEU A 6 1.62 20.46 -26.17
CA LEU A 6 1.00 20.66 -24.86
C LEU A 6 0.26 19.39 -24.40
N ARG A 7 -0.48 18.75 -25.32
CA ARG A 7 -1.17 17.48 -25.04
C ARG A 7 -0.17 16.40 -24.61
N ASN A 8 0.93 16.25 -25.33
CA ASN A 8 1.96 15.27 -24.99
C ASN A 8 2.63 15.60 -23.64
N PHE A 9 2.88 16.88 -23.36
CA PHE A 9 3.40 17.30 -22.05
C PHE A 9 2.45 16.97 -20.90
N ILE A 10 1.15 17.24 -21.04
CA ILE A 10 0.13 16.90 -20.03
C ILE A 10 0.06 15.38 -19.82
N ILE A 11 0.10 14.60 -20.90
CA ILE A 11 0.10 13.13 -20.81
C ILE A 11 1.35 12.64 -20.08
N CYS A 12 2.54 13.15 -20.41
CA CYS A 12 3.78 12.78 -19.71
C CYS A 12 3.75 13.17 -18.22
N LEU A 13 3.18 14.34 -17.88
CA LEU A 13 3.01 14.77 -16.50
C LEU A 13 2.07 13.83 -15.74
N PHE A 14 0.93 13.45 -16.34
CA PHE A 14 0.00 12.48 -15.75
C PHE A 14 0.65 11.11 -15.55
N LEU A 15 1.40 10.62 -16.55
CA LEU A 15 2.14 9.35 -16.43
C LEU A 15 3.20 9.40 -15.33
N TYR A 16 3.88 10.53 -15.16
CA TYR A 16 4.85 10.73 -14.06
C TYR A 16 4.19 10.69 -12.67
N LEU A 17 2.96 11.20 -12.55
CA LEU A 17 2.19 11.12 -11.30
C LEU A 17 1.72 9.69 -11.00
N LEU A 18 1.59 8.83 -12.03
CA LEU A 18 1.14 7.45 -11.91
C LEU A 18 2.28 6.44 -11.75
N ILE A 19 3.51 6.75 -12.17
CA ILE A 19 4.63 5.81 -12.14
C ILE A 19 5.69 6.31 -11.13
N GLY A 20 6.06 5.44 -10.20
CA GLY A 20 7.16 5.62 -9.25
C GLY A 20 8.36 4.78 -9.66
N ILE A 21 9.52 5.21 -9.18
CA ILE A 21 10.78 4.49 -9.32
C ILE A 21 11.23 4.20 -7.89
N ASP A 22 11.29 2.92 -7.55
CA ASP A 22 11.88 2.44 -6.31
C ASP A 22 13.30 1.90 -6.59
N LYS A 23 14.08 1.68 -5.53
CA LYS A 23 15.39 1.04 -5.60
C LYS A 23 15.33 -0.26 -4.81
N GLN A 24 15.51 -1.39 -5.48
CA GLN A 24 15.68 -2.66 -4.78
C GLN A 24 17.12 -3.16 -4.95
N PRO A 25 17.70 -3.76 -3.91
CA PRO A 25 18.99 -4.42 -4.02
C PRO A 25 18.81 -5.71 -4.83
N TYR A 26 19.62 -5.90 -5.86
CA TYR A 26 19.72 -7.14 -6.61
C TYR A 26 21.00 -7.85 -6.21
N TYR A 27 20.93 -9.14 -5.90
CA TYR A 27 22.10 -9.92 -5.50
C TYR A 27 22.74 -10.55 -6.74
N GLU A 28 23.95 -10.11 -7.07
CA GLU A 28 24.74 -10.67 -8.17
C GLU A 28 26.13 -11.02 -7.62
N GLU A 29 26.45 -12.31 -7.54
CA GLU A 29 27.77 -12.88 -7.25
C GLU A 29 28.72 -12.04 -6.35
N GLY A 30 28.24 -11.66 -5.15
CA GLY A 30 29.06 -10.99 -4.14
C GLY A 30 29.00 -9.45 -4.13
N ASP A 31 28.19 -8.84 -5.00
CA ASP A 31 27.89 -7.40 -5.01
C ASP A 31 26.37 -7.15 -4.84
N MET A 32 26.02 -5.96 -4.36
CA MET A 32 24.62 -5.50 -4.19
C MET A 32 24.37 -4.20 -4.97
N PRO A 33 24.37 -4.25 -6.31
CA PRO A 33 24.00 -3.10 -7.12
C PRO A 33 22.53 -2.74 -6.91
N TRP A 34 22.25 -1.44 -6.87
CA TRP A 34 20.90 -0.90 -6.82
C TRP A 34 20.31 -0.79 -8.23
N VAL A 35 19.21 -1.48 -8.48
CA VAL A 35 18.49 -1.39 -9.76
C VAL A 35 17.19 -0.60 -9.58
N PRO A 36 16.84 0.28 -10.54
CA PRO A 36 15.57 0.99 -10.51
C PRO A 36 14.44 0.04 -10.89
N ILE A 37 13.38 0.01 -10.08
CA ILE A 37 12.17 -0.76 -10.36
C ILE A 37 10.99 0.20 -10.49
N PHE A 38 10.29 0.11 -11.62
CA PHE A 38 9.09 0.90 -11.86
C PHE A 38 7.89 0.29 -11.15
N PHE A 39 7.13 1.10 -10.44
CA PHE A 39 5.86 0.69 -9.83
C PHE A 39 4.76 1.70 -10.13
N ILE A 40 3.51 1.25 -10.14
CA ILE A 40 2.37 2.16 -10.25
C ILE A 40 2.16 2.82 -8.89
N LYS A 41 2.31 4.15 -8.80
CA LYS A 41 1.96 4.94 -7.63
C LYS A 41 0.46 4.77 -7.35
N HIS A 42 0.15 4.08 -6.27
CA HIS A 42 -1.20 4.05 -5.74
C HIS A 42 -1.31 5.19 -4.73
N THR A 43 -2.27 6.09 -4.92
CA THR A 43 -2.56 7.13 -3.94
C THR A 43 -3.08 6.47 -2.67
N ILE A 44 -2.41 6.74 -1.55
CA ILE A 44 -2.83 6.23 -0.24
C ILE A 44 -4.26 6.68 0.03
N SER A 45 -5.16 5.72 0.21
CA SER A 45 -6.55 6.01 0.57
C SER A 45 -6.62 6.42 2.04
N SER A 46 -6.65 7.73 2.31
CA SER A 46 -6.80 8.28 3.66
C SER A 46 -8.07 7.77 4.35
N LYS A 47 -9.12 7.47 3.58
CA LYS A 47 -10.35 6.83 4.09
C LYS A 47 -10.07 5.55 4.86
N LEU A 48 -9.13 4.72 4.39
CA LEU A 48 -8.82 3.44 5.05
C LEU A 48 -8.14 3.63 6.41
N ILE A 49 -7.43 4.74 6.61
CA ILE A 49 -6.81 5.09 7.91
C ILE A 49 -7.88 5.33 8.97
N PHE A 50 -9.00 5.93 8.57
CA PHE A 50 -10.11 6.23 9.49
C PHE A 50 -11.17 5.12 9.56
N GLU A 51 -11.23 4.24 8.56
CA GLU A 51 -12.18 3.11 8.53
C GLU A 51 -11.73 1.94 9.41
N ILE A 52 -10.42 1.64 9.42
CA ILE A 52 -9.86 0.49 10.13
C ILE A 52 -9.45 0.94 11.54
N PRO A 53 -9.87 0.25 12.61
CA PRO A 53 -9.63 0.70 14.00
C PRO A 53 -8.17 0.57 14.46
N VAL A 54 -7.29 0.02 13.62
CA VAL A 54 -5.87 -0.15 13.91
C VAL A 54 -5.03 0.43 12.78
N SER A 55 -3.78 0.78 13.11
CA SER A 55 -2.86 1.34 12.13
C SER A 55 -2.64 0.37 10.96
N PRO A 56 -2.61 0.86 9.70
CA PRO A 56 -2.18 0.06 8.56
C PRO A 56 -0.83 -0.63 8.80
N ALA A 57 0.09 0.01 9.54
CA ALA A 57 1.38 -0.57 9.87
C ALA A 57 1.27 -1.80 10.78
N ASP A 58 0.34 -1.77 11.74
CA ASP A 58 0.09 -2.90 12.65
C ASP A 58 -0.44 -4.13 11.89
N ILE A 59 -1.24 -3.91 10.85
CA ILE A 59 -1.77 -4.97 9.99
C ILE A 59 -0.69 -5.50 9.02
N LEU A 60 0.07 -4.61 8.38
CA LEU A 60 1.04 -5.00 7.35
C LEU A 60 2.23 -5.78 7.93
N ARG A 61 2.71 -5.41 9.13
CA ARG A 61 3.82 -6.09 9.85
C ARG A 61 3.38 -7.26 10.72
N ASP A 62 2.09 -7.54 10.78
CA ASP A 62 1.52 -8.55 11.67
C ASP A 62 1.96 -8.37 13.14
N THR A 63 2.01 -7.12 13.62
CA THR A 63 2.45 -6.83 15.00
C THR A 63 1.44 -7.34 16.03
N SER A 64 1.95 -7.62 17.23
CA SER A 64 1.12 -7.89 18.40
C SER A 64 0.34 -6.64 18.79
N LEU A 65 -0.99 -6.74 18.83
CA LEU A 65 -1.86 -5.66 19.26
C LEU A 65 -2.01 -5.66 20.78
N THR A 66 -2.23 -4.49 21.35
CA THR A 66 -2.74 -4.38 22.72
C THR A 66 -4.15 -4.98 22.80
N GLN A 67 -4.57 -5.45 23.98
CA GLN A 67 -5.88 -6.08 24.15
C GLN A 67 -7.05 -5.17 23.69
N ALA A 68 -6.95 -3.87 23.95
CA ALA A 68 -7.96 -2.90 23.52
C ALA A 68 -8.08 -2.85 21.98
N LYS A 69 -6.95 -2.66 21.27
CA LYS A 69 -6.91 -2.65 19.80
C LYS A 69 -7.34 -3.98 19.19
N TYR A 70 -6.99 -5.09 19.85
CA TYR A 70 -7.42 -6.42 19.43
C TYR A 70 -8.95 -6.53 19.46
N ASN A 71 -9.58 -6.12 20.56
CA ASN A 71 -11.03 -6.17 20.72
C ASN A 71 -11.75 -5.25 19.71
N GLU A 72 -11.23 -4.05 19.46
CA GLU A 72 -11.77 -3.14 18.45
C GLU A 72 -11.70 -3.73 17.04
N LEU A 73 -10.54 -4.30 16.67
CA LEU A 73 -10.37 -4.96 15.38
C LEU A 73 -11.28 -6.18 15.25
N TYR A 74 -11.41 -6.98 16.31
CA TYR A 74 -12.31 -8.12 16.34
C TYR A 74 -13.77 -7.69 16.08
N ASN A 75 -14.25 -6.67 16.79
CA ASN A 75 -15.61 -6.15 16.60
C ASN A 75 -15.83 -5.60 15.18
N TYR A 76 -14.85 -4.85 14.67
CA TYR A 76 -14.87 -4.38 13.28
C TYR A 76 -14.97 -5.54 12.29
N CYS A 77 -14.20 -6.60 12.48
CA CYS A 77 -14.22 -7.78 11.63
C CYS A 77 -15.58 -8.50 11.65
N GLN A 78 -16.17 -8.66 12.83
CA GLN A 78 -17.49 -9.25 12.99
C GLN A 78 -18.59 -8.43 12.29
N VAL A 79 -18.55 -7.10 12.44
CA VAL A 79 -19.55 -6.21 11.84
C VAL A 79 -19.38 -6.11 10.32
N ARG A 80 -18.14 -5.96 9.84
CA ARG A 80 -17.85 -5.62 8.45
C ARG A 80 -17.75 -6.83 7.52
N TYR A 81 -17.12 -7.91 8.00
CA TYR A 81 -16.80 -9.09 7.18
C TYR A 81 -17.53 -10.34 7.64
N ARG A 82 -18.01 -10.41 8.90
CA ARG A 82 -18.65 -11.60 9.50
C ARG A 82 -17.76 -12.85 9.45
N THR A 83 -16.45 -12.66 9.56
CA THR A 83 -15.44 -13.71 9.52
C THR A 83 -14.60 -13.70 10.79
N GLU A 84 -13.78 -14.75 10.94
CA GLU A 84 -12.76 -14.77 11.99
C GLU A 84 -11.70 -13.67 11.77
N LEU A 85 -11.03 -13.30 12.86
CA LEU A 85 -10.03 -12.22 12.87
C LEU A 85 -8.85 -12.49 11.94
N SER A 86 -8.41 -13.75 11.86
CA SER A 86 -7.28 -14.17 11.02
C SER A 86 -7.57 -13.95 9.53
N GLU A 87 -8.77 -14.32 9.08
CA GLU A 87 -9.22 -14.16 7.71
C GLU A 87 -9.51 -12.69 7.39
N CYS A 88 -10.18 -11.99 8.30
CA CYS A 88 -10.43 -10.55 8.20
C CYS A 88 -9.11 -9.76 8.05
N ARG A 89 -8.07 -10.12 8.81
CA ARG A 89 -6.74 -9.50 8.68
C ARG A 89 -6.14 -9.66 7.29
N LYS A 90 -6.30 -10.84 6.66
CA LYS A 90 -5.82 -11.07 5.28
C LYS A 90 -6.56 -10.18 4.28
N GLU A 91 -7.87 -10.05 4.42
CA GLU A 91 -8.69 -9.17 3.57
C GLU A 91 -8.32 -7.70 3.75
N ILE A 92 -8.15 -7.24 5.00
CA ILE A 92 -7.68 -5.88 5.28
C ILE A 92 -6.29 -5.64 4.69
N LYS A 93 -5.35 -6.59 4.88
CA LYS A 93 -3.99 -6.51 4.33
C LYS A 93 -4.02 -6.35 2.80
N LYS A 94 -4.81 -7.18 2.11
CA LYS A 94 -5.01 -7.09 0.66
C LYS A 94 -5.62 -5.74 0.24
N LYS A 95 -6.62 -5.25 0.97
CA LYS A 95 -7.26 -3.94 0.72
C LYS A 95 -6.28 -2.79 0.90
N LEU A 96 -5.44 -2.82 1.93
CA LEU A 96 -4.40 -1.81 2.18
C LEU A 96 -3.36 -1.79 1.05
N LEU A 97 -2.82 -2.94 0.67
CA LEU A 97 -1.86 -3.05 -0.45
C LEU A 97 -2.45 -2.52 -1.76
N ALA A 98 -3.70 -2.90 -2.07
CA ALA A 98 -4.43 -2.42 -3.24
C ALA A 98 -4.74 -0.91 -3.22
N ASN A 99 -4.55 -0.24 -2.07
CA ASN A 99 -4.73 1.20 -1.91
C ASN A 99 -3.42 1.92 -1.57
N GLY A 100 -2.28 1.35 -1.96
CA GLY A 100 -0.99 2.02 -1.93
C GLY A 100 -0.31 2.10 -0.58
N PHE A 101 -0.83 1.41 0.44
CA PHE A 101 -0.09 1.20 1.67
C PHE A 101 0.96 0.12 1.42
N TYR A 102 2.22 0.43 1.71
CA TYR A 102 3.31 -0.54 1.70
C TYR A 102 4.23 -0.27 2.89
N ILE A 103 4.99 -1.28 3.28
CA ILE A 103 6.11 -1.11 4.21
C ILE A 103 7.34 -1.57 3.44
N PRO A 104 8.33 -0.69 3.23
CA PRO A 104 9.61 -1.14 2.70
C PRO A 104 10.23 -2.09 3.72
N ASP A 105 10.68 -3.26 3.24
CA ASP A 105 11.46 -4.21 4.02
C ASP A 105 12.79 -3.59 4.47
#